data_AF-A0A0M7AKM5-F1
#
_entry.id   AF-A0A0M7AKM5-F1
#
_cell.length_a   1.000
_cell.length_b   1.000
_cell.length_c   1.000
_cell.angle_alpha   90.00
_cell.angle_beta   90.00
_cell.angle_gamma   90.00
#
_symmetry.space_group_name_H-M   'P 1'
#
loop_
_entity.id
_entity.type
_entity.pdbx_description
1 polymer ?
#
loop_
_entity_poly.entity_id
_entity_poly.type
_entity_poly.pdbx_seq_one_letter_code
_entity_poly.pdbx_strand_id
1 'polypeptide(L)'
;MDRQFRTRTQVSRRFKATCRSFLVAVAAIGLAACQQQFQTPSDLLFAPTFNKTRQNLPYTQNTQYDCRNFSGTGWKGIASGVVYDFSNRYQISQAGCFKTQQECQAWLSVMRSYIDVPRFIRCNPHTA
;
A
#
# COMPACT_ATOMS: atom_id res chain seq x y z
N MET A 1 -32.23 6.46 -54.70
CA MET A 1 -33.63 6.26 -55.14
C MET A 1 -33.97 4.84 -54.69
N ASP A 2 -34.85 4.53 -53.75
CA ASP A 2 -35.91 5.29 -53.09
C ASP A 2 -36.32 4.65 -51.74
N ARG A 3 -37.08 5.44 -50.99
CA ARG A 3 -37.76 5.30 -49.68
C ARG A 3 -38.44 3.94 -49.41
N GLN A 4 -38.31 3.32 -48.23
CA GLN A 4 -38.98 3.57 -46.91
C GLN A 4 -40.45 3.11 -46.78
N PHE A 5 -40.82 2.73 -45.53
CA PHE A 5 -42.17 2.60 -44.92
C PHE A 5 -42.92 1.25 -45.13
N ARG A 6 -43.54 0.55 -44.15
CA ARG A 6 -43.96 0.84 -42.75
C ARG A 6 -44.54 -0.41 -42.02
N THR A 7 -44.35 -0.51 -40.69
CA THR A 7 -45.25 -1.04 -39.61
C THR A 7 -45.75 -2.50 -39.61
N ARG A 8 -46.04 -3.22 -38.51
CA ARG A 8 -46.25 -3.10 -37.04
C ARG A 8 -45.85 -4.51 -36.49
N THR A 9 -45.45 -4.80 -35.25
CA THR A 9 -46.11 -4.53 -33.96
C THR A 9 -45.15 -4.96 -32.85
N GLN A 10 -45.03 -4.16 -31.79
CA GLN A 10 -44.29 -4.50 -30.58
C GLN A 10 -45.00 -5.62 -29.80
N VAL A 11 -44.24 -6.59 -29.26
CA VAL A 11 -44.60 -7.27 -28.02
C VAL A 11 -43.39 -7.25 -27.09
N SER A 12 -43.42 -6.28 -26.18
CA SER A 12 -42.55 -6.16 -25.03
C SER A 12 -42.97 -7.16 -23.94
N ARG A 13 -42.07 -8.07 -23.53
CA ARG A 13 -42.06 -8.59 -22.16
C ARG A 13 -40.61 -8.77 -21.69
N ARG A 14 -40.17 -7.82 -20.85
CA ARG A 14 -38.98 -7.95 -20.00
C ARG A 14 -39.20 -9.07 -18.99
N PHE A 15 -38.25 -9.98 -18.82
CA PHE A 15 -38.01 -10.61 -17.52
C PHE A 15 -36.50 -10.63 -17.26
N LYS A 16 -36.09 -9.62 -16.49
CA LYS A 16 -34.80 -9.52 -15.81
C LYS A 16 -34.76 -10.61 -14.74
N ALA A 17 -33.70 -11.43 -14.69
CA ALA A 17 -33.08 -11.98 -13.46
C ALA A 17 -32.34 -13.30 -13.71
N THR A 18 -31.21 -13.28 -14.43
CA THR A 18 -30.31 -14.46 -14.46
C THR A 18 -28.85 -14.04 -14.60
N CYS A 19 -28.41 -13.08 -13.79
CA CYS A 19 -27.02 -12.60 -13.82
C CYS A 19 -26.43 -12.35 -12.42
N ARG A 20 -26.89 -13.10 -11.41
CA ARG A 20 -26.43 -12.94 -10.01
C ARG A 20 -25.80 -14.18 -9.38
N SER A 21 -25.71 -15.30 -10.10
CA SER A 21 -25.25 -16.56 -9.50
C SER A 21 -23.76 -16.88 -9.71
N PHE A 22 -23.00 -16.00 -10.37
CA PHE A 22 -21.57 -16.26 -10.67
C PHE A 22 -20.58 -15.57 -9.71
N LEU A 23 -21.03 -14.68 -8.81
CA LEU A 23 -20.15 -13.89 -7.95
C LEU A 23 -19.74 -14.55 -6.63
N VAL A 24 -20.39 -15.65 -6.23
CA VAL A 24 -20.14 -16.27 -4.91
C VAL A 24 -18.97 -17.28 -4.95
N ALA A 25 -18.64 -17.84 -6.12
CA ALA A 25 -17.60 -18.87 -6.22
C ALA A 25 -16.15 -18.34 -6.15
N VAL A 26 -15.90 -17.06 -6.44
CA VAL A 26 -14.54 -16.49 -6.47
C VAL A 26 -14.06 -16.04 -5.09
N ALA A 27 -14.98 -15.72 -4.18
CA ALA A 27 -14.65 -15.24 -2.84
C ALA A 27 -14.08 -16.34 -1.92
N ALA A 28 -14.42 -17.62 -2.16
CA ALA A 28 -13.97 -18.73 -1.32
C ALA A 28 -12.51 -19.16 -1.58
N ILE A 29 -11.95 -18.87 -2.76
CA ILE A 29 -10.60 -19.32 -3.13
C ILE A 29 -9.52 -18.34 -2.63
N GLY A 30 -9.88 -17.09 -2.33
CA GLY A 30 -8.92 -16.06 -1.88
C GLY A 30 -8.41 -16.22 -0.45
N LEU A 31 -9.15 -16.89 0.45
CA LEU A 31 -8.75 -17.01 1.87
C LEU A 31 -7.78 -18.16 2.16
N ALA A 32 -7.65 -19.15 1.26
CA ALA A 32 -6.74 -20.28 1.47
C ALA A 32 -5.25 -19.93 1.26
N ALA A 33 -4.94 -18.80 0.61
CA ALA A 33 -3.57 -18.39 0.31
C ALA A 33 -2.82 -17.73 1.49
N CYS A 34 -3.49 -17.37 2.59
CA CYS A 34 -2.85 -16.69 3.73
C CYS A 34 -2.45 -17.61 4.89
N GLN A 35 -2.80 -18.91 4.87
CA GLN A 35 -2.57 -19.79 6.03
C GLN A 35 -1.25 -20.56 6.02
N GLN A 36 -0.40 -20.41 4.99
CA GLN A 36 0.80 -21.23 4.84
C GLN A 36 2.13 -20.55 5.19
N GLN A 37 2.12 -19.35 5.78
CA GLN A 37 3.38 -18.62 5.97
C GLN A 37 4.24 -19.07 7.17
N PHE A 38 3.72 -19.86 8.10
CA PHE A 38 4.49 -20.34 9.26
C PHE A 38 4.10 -21.79 9.58
N GLN A 39 4.88 -22.77 9.14
CA GLN A 39 4.55 -24.19 9.31
C GLN A 39 5.26 -24.84 10.50
N THR A 40 6.25 -24.18 11.10
CA THR A 40 6.98 -24.71 12.27
C THR A 40 7.25 -23.63 13.32
N PRO A 41 7.39 -23.98 14.61
CA PRO A 41 7.87 -23.05 15.64
C PRO A 41 9.26 -22.47 15.33
N SER A 42 10.08 -23.19 14.57
CA SER A 42 11.38 -22.72 14.10
C SER A 42 11.28 -21.62 13.05
N ASP A 43 10.22 -21.56 12.23
CA ASP A 43 10.02 -20.43 11.31
C ASP A 43 9.80 -19.11 12.05
N LEU A 44 9.28 -19.12 13.28
CA LEU A 44 9.16 -17.92 14.11
C LEU A 44 10.52 -17.47 14.68
N LEU A 45 11.44 -18.41 14.89
CA LEU A 45 12.80 -18.14 15.41
C LEU A 45 13.77 -17.71 14.30
N PHE A 46 13.53 -18.14 13.06
CA PHE A 46 14.38 -17.85 11.89
C PHE A 46 13.67 -17.03 10.80
N ALA A 47 12.45 -16.54 11.06
CA ALA A 47 11.81 -15.53 10.22
C ALA A 47 12.81 -14.40 10.00
N PRO A 48 12.89 -13.82 8.78
CA PRO A 48 13.88 -12.82 8.45
C PRO A 48 13.87 -11.73 9.50
N THR A 49 14.88 -11.75 10.37
CA THR A 49 15.09 -10.72 11.38
C THR A 49 15.43 -9.48 10.59
N PHE A 50 14.42 -8.66 10.28
CA PHE A 50 14.62 -7.34 9.70
C PHE A 50 15.68 -6.66 10.54
N ASN A 51 16.89 -6.58 10.01
CA ASN A 51 18.02 -6.08 10.76
C ASN A 51 17.80 -4.56 10.89
N LYS A 52 17.54 -4.11 12.11
CA LYS A 52 17.25 -2.71 12.45
C LYS A 52 18.52 -1.90 12.68
N THR A 53 19.67 -2.31 12.15
CA THR A 53 20.86 -1.46 12.15
C THR A 53 20.58 -0.20 11.32
N ARG A 54 21.27 0.89 11.66
CA ARG A 54 21.08 2.20 11.01
C ARG A 54 21.25 2.15 9.49
N GLN A 55 22.13 1.29 9.00
CA GLN A 55 22.47 1.15 7.59
C GLN A 55 21.36 0.48 6.78
N ASN A 56 20.55 -0.36 7.42
CA ASN A 56 19.47 -1.10 6.78
C ASN A 56 18.12 -0.36 6.83
N LEU A 57 18.06 0.78 7.53
CA LEU A 57 16.88 1.63 7.51
C LEU A 57 16.68 2.24 6.12
N PRO A 58 15.45 2.19 5.58
CA PRO A 58 15.14 2.87 4.33
C PRO A 58 15.52 4.36 4.43
N TYR A 59 16.28 4.80 3.44
CA TYR A 59 16.82 6.14 3.36
C TYR A 59 16.40 6.78 2.04
N THR A 60 16.07 8.06 2.10
CA THR A 60 15.47 8.81 0.99
C THR A 60 16.40 9.87 0.41
N GLN A 61 17.47 10.29 1.10
CA GLN A 61 18.32 11.35 0.55
C GLN A 61 19.16 10.83 -0.62
N ASN A 62 19.55 11.69 -1.55
CA ASN A 62 20.20 11.29 -2.82
C ASN A 62 19.39 10.26 -3.65
N THR A 63 18.10 10.08 -3.39
CA THR A 63 17.19 9.27 -4.21
C THR A 63 16.15 10.18 -4.87
N GLN A 64 15.32 9.62 -5.75
CA GLN A 64 14.15 10.32 -6.31
C GLN A 64 13.13 10.79 -5.25
N TYR A 65 13.18 10.22 -4.04
CA TYR A 65 12.31 10.57 -2.92
C TYR A 65 12.96 11.61 -1.98
N ASP A 66 14.13 12.13 -2.32
CA ASP A 66 14.78 13.20 -1.58
C ASP A 66 13.98 14.49 -1.73
N CYS A 67 13.51 15.02 -0.61
CA CYS A 67 12.78 16.29 -0.57
C CYS A 67 13.60 17.49 -1.08
N ARG A 68 14.93 17.41 -1.14
CA ARG A 68 15.78 18.49 -1.69
C ARG A 68 15.65 18.63 -3.20
N ASN A 69 15.35 17.53 -3.89
CA ASN A 69 15.23 17.48 -5.35
C ASN A 69 13.77 17.39 -5.80
N PHE A 70 12.83 17.35 -4.85
CA PHE A 70 11.42 17.30 -5.15
C PHE A 70 10.93 18.66 -5.64
N SER A 71 10.16 18.67 -6.73
CA SER A 71 9.53 19.88 -7.28
C SER A 71 8.03 19.69 -7.48
N GLY A 72 7.27 20.76 -7.25
CA GLY A 72 5.83 20.80 -7.44
C GLY A 72 5.04 20.33 -6.22
N THR A 73 3.78 19.95 -6.44
CA THR A 73 2.86 19.48 -5.41
C THR A 73 2.98 17.97 -5.22
N GLY A 74 2.80 17.53 -3.98
CA GLY A 74 2.79 16.12 -3.61
C GLY A 74 2.64 15.94 -2.11
N TRP A 75 3.36 14.96 -1.56
CA TRP A 75 3.21 14.49 -0.19
C TRP A 75 4.57 14.32 0.47
N LYS A 76 4.71 14.84 1.68
CA LYS A 76 5.89 14.65 2.52
C LYS A 76 5.57 13.67 3.63
N GLY A 77 6.21 12.51 3.57
CA GLY A 77 6.22 11.52 4.63
C GLY A 77 7.32 11.87 5.62
N ILE A 78 7.01 11.84 6.91
CA ILE A 78 8.00 11.96 7.97
C ILE A 78 7.80 10.76 8.89
N ALA A 79 8.89 10.03 9.12
CA ALA A 79 8.94 8.91 10.04
C ALA A 79 10.05 9.15 11.06
N SER A 80 9.65 9.36 12.31
CA SER A 80 10.57 9.54 13.42
C SER A 80 10.14 8.75 14.66
N GLY A 81 11.14 8.37 15.44
CA GLY A 81 10.93 7.56 16.63
C GLY A 81 12.22 7.02 17.19
N VAL A 82 12.07 6.01 18.04
CA VAL A 82 13.19 5.27 18.63
C VAL A 82 13.19 3.87 18.06
N VAL A 83 14.39 3.42 17.69
CA VAL A 83 14.67 2.04 17.25
C VAL A 83 15.52 1.38 18.32
N TYR A 84 15.18 0.13 18.64
CA TYR A 84 15.96 -0.76 19.49
C TYR A 84 16.51 -1.90 18.63
N ASP A 85 17.82 -2.00 18.57
CA ASP A 85 18.57 -3.01 17.83
C ASP A 85 19.54 -3.70 18.81
N PHE A 86 19.06 -4.77 19.45
CA PHE A 86 19.73 -5.44 20.57
C PHE A 86 20.13 -4.45 21.68
N SER A 87 21.43 -4.21 21.88
CA SER A 87 21.99 -3.27 22.85
C SER A 87 21.99 -1.81 22.37
N ASN A 88 21.69 -1.57 21.09
CA ASN A 88 21.72 -0.24 20.50
C ASN A 88 20.34 0.40 20.54
N ARG A 89 20.26 1.57 21.16
CA ARG A 89 19.07 2.42 21.13
C ARG A 89 19.42 3.71 20.42
N TYR A 90 18.66 4.07 19.39
CA TYR A 90 18.91 5.33 18.71
C TYR A 90 17.61 5.96 18.18
N GLN A 91 17.67 7.28 18.01
CA GLN A 91 16.59 8.03 17.40
C GLN A 91 16.78 8.09 15.89
N ILE A 92 15.66 8.05 15.16
CA ILE A 92 15.63 8.24 13.73
C ILE A 92 14.65 9.35 13.39
N SER A 93 14.94 10.08 12.32
CA SER A 93 14.04 11.04 11.71
C SER A 93 14.34 11.09 10.23
N GLN A 94 13.57 10.35 9.45
CA GLN A 94 13.65 10.35 8.00
C GLN A 94 12.47 11.08 7.40
N ALA A 95 12.70 11.74 6.28
CA ALA A 95 11.65 12.38 5.49
C ALA A 95 11.79 12.01 4.03
N GLY A 96 10.69 11.64 3.39
CA GLY A 96 10.61 11.37 1.95
C GLY A 96 9.53 12.23 1.32
N CYS A 97 9.76 12.64 0.07
CA CYS A 97 8.80 13.38 -0.72
C CYS A 97 8.31 12.50 -1.88
N PHE A 98 7.00 12.44 -2.05
CA PHE A 98 6.31 11.52 -2.95
C PHE A 98 5.30 12.29 -3.80
N LYS A 99 5.00 11.80 -5.00
CA LYS A 99 4.02 12.44 -5.88
C LYS A 99 2.60 12.14 -5.42
N THR A 100 2.36 10.92 -4.94
CA THR A 100 1.03 10.48 -4.51
C THR A 100 0.95 10.23 -3.00
N GLN A 101 -0.27 10.34 -2.45
CA GLN A 101 -0.54 10.01 -1.04
C GLN A 101 -0.26 8.54 -0.77
N GLN A 102 -0.58 7.67 -1.74
CA GLN A 102 -0.48 6.23 -1.60
C GLN A 102 0.98 5.77 -1.48
N GLU A 103 1.88 6.32 -2.29
CA GLU A 103 3.33 6.09 -2.16
C GLU A 103 3.85 6.54 -0.80
N CYS A 104 3.42 7.71 -0.35
CA CYS A 104 3.82 8.23 0.95
C CYS A 104 3.37 7.28 2.09
N GLN A 105 2.12 6.82 2.06
CA GLN A 105 1.59 5.90 3.08
C GLN A 105 2.27 4.53 3.02
N ALA A 106 2.56 4.03 1.81
CA ALA A 106 3.31 2.80 1.62
C ALA A 106 4.71 2.89 2.24
N TRP A 107 5.43 3.98 1.98
CA TRP A 107 6.74 4.21 2.61
C TRP A 107 6.66 4.29 4.13
N LEU A 108 5.66 5.01 4.69
CA LEU A 108 5.45 5.05 6.14
C LEU A 108 5.11 3.68 6.72
N SER A 109 4.39 2.83 5.99
CA SER A 109 4.06 1.47 6.43
C SER A 109 5.33 0.63 6.60
N VAL A 110 6.29 0.78 5.68
CA VAL A 110 7.62 0.17 5.79
C VAL A 110 8.38 0.77 6.96
N MET A 111 8.46 2.11 7.08
CA MET A 111 9.18 2.74 8.19
C MET A 111 8.63 2.34 9.57
N ARG A 112 7.31 2.11 9.69
CA ARG A 112 6.68 1.63 10.92
C ARG A 112 7.19 0.27 11.37
N SER A 113 7.57 -0.64 10.45
CA SER A 113 8.09 -1.94 10.86
C SER A 113 9.50 -1.86 11.48
N TYR A 114 10.24 -0.79 11.17
CA TYR A 114 11.57 -0.56 11.73
C TYR A 114 11.55 0.25 13.04
N ILE A 115 10.54 1.10 13.25
CA ILE A 115 10.45 1.98 14.43
C ILE A 115 9.66 1.28 15.54
N ASP A 116 10.32 0.98 16.66
CA ASP A 116 9.67 0.36 17.82
C ASP A 116 8.78 1.34 18.59
N VAL A 117 9.26 2.57 18.82
CA VAL A 117 8.50 3.62 19.51
C VAL A 117 8.31 4.80 18.56
N PRO A 118 7.20 4.82 17.79
CA PRO A 118 6.93 5.90 16.86
C PRO A 118 6.62 7.19 17.62
N ARG A 119 7.36 8.26 17.35
CA ARG A 119 7.04 9.60 17.85
C ARG A 119 6.21 10.38 16.86
N PHE A 120 6.50 10.23 15.57
CA PHE A 120 5.82 10.98 14.53
C PHE A 120 5.89 10.23 13.21
N ILE A 121 4.76 9.74 12.73
CA ILE A 121 4.66 8.99 11.47
C ILE A 121 3.42 9.45 10.74
N ARG A 122 3.59 10.37 9.78
CA ARG A 122 2.48 10.92 8.99
C ARG A 122 2.89 11.40 7.61
N CYS A 123 1.92 11.39 6.71
CA CYS A 123 1.99 12.00 5.39
C CYS A 123 1.24 13.32 5.43
N ASN A 124 1.90 14.39 5.02
CA ASN A 124 1.28 15.70 4.90
C ASN A 124 1.35 16.15 3.43
N PRO A 125 0.34 16.88 2.93
CA PRO A 125 0.48 17.60 1.67
C PRO A 125 1.72 18.50 1.70
N HIS A 126 2.46 18.53 0.59
CA HIS A 126 3.69 19.28 0.48
C HIS A 126 3.81 19.89 -0.91
N THR A 127 4.24 21.15 -0.94
CA THR A 127 4.59 21.87 -2.17
C THR A 127 6.00 22.39 -1.98
N ALA A 128 6.87 22.11 -2.95
CA ALA A 128 8.27 22.54 -2.98
C ALA A 128 8.48 23.64 -4.02
#